data_AF-A0A1S1Z247-F1
#
_entry.id   AF-A0A1S1Z247-F1
#
_cell.length_a   1.000
_cell.length_b   1.000
_cell.length_c   1.000
_cell.angle_alpha   90.00
_cell.angle_beta   90.00
_cell.angle_gamma   90.00
#
_symmetry.space_group_name_H-M   'P 1'
#
loop_
_entity.id
_entity.type
_entity.pdbx_description
1 polymer ?
#
loop_
_entity_poly.entity_id
_entity_poly.type
_entity_poly.pdbx_seq_one_letter_code
_entity_poly.pdbx_strand_id
1 'polypeptide(L)'
;MKTLILKVTAFVFAVAILQSCYPGGAEYTSDLDIAVSQFSSKEDLNSYETYYLVEDSMAIVGIGTDNVLSDAEQQVVIRRTDSLLQNQLGLTKVTDPTQENPTHLFIQLSQIAIQATGVSWQPPYWPGYPGYPGWGYPGYPGYPGYPGYGGGYSYYSYSNGTILIDFVDVSKTIAENEGKEDYNLILGWQGGLNSVLSRANSVQLINEGIEVLFDQYKAAKAGTEN
;
A
#
# COMPACT_ATOMS: atom_id res chain seq x y z
N MET A 1 -44.16 9.57 -43.09
CA MET A 1 -44.13 10.26 -41.76
C MET A 1 -44.04 9.27 -40.60
N LYS A 2 -44.97 8.31 -40.44
CA LYS A 2 -44.93 7.33 -39.32
C LYS A 2 -43.63 6.50 -39.24
N THR A 3 -43.09 6.07 -40.38
CA THR A 3 -41.83 5.32 -40.45
C THR A 3 -40.57 6.16 -40.18
N LEU A 4 -40.66 7.48 -40.36
CA LEU A 4 -39.56 8.40 -40.05
C LEU A 4 -39.51 8.67 -38.54
N ILE A 5 -40.68 8.88 -37.91
CA ILE A 5 -40.80 9.07 -36.47
C ILE A 5 -40.32 7.82 -35.72
N LEU A 6 -40.70 6.61 -36.16
CA LEU A 6 -40.27 5.36 -35.53
C LEU A 6 -38.74 5.16 -35.56
N LYS A 7 -38.08 5.54 -36.67
CA LYS A 7 -36.62 5.46 -36.79
C LYS A 7 -35.91 6.48 -35.90
N VAL A 8 -36.45 7.68 -35.77
CA VAL A 8 -35.91 8.72 -34.88
C VAL A 8 -36.05 8.29 -33.42
N THR A 9 -37.20 7.75 -33.02
CA THR A 9 -37.40 7.24 -31.65
C THR A 9 -36.47 6.07 -31.33
N ALA A 10 -36.28 5.12 -32.25
CA ALA A 10 -35.36 4.01 -32.06
C ALA A 10 -33.90 4.47 -31.95
N PHE A 11 -33.50 5.48 -32.70
CA PHE A 11 -32.15 6.06 -32.64
C PHE A 11 -31.90 6.80 -31.32
N VAL A 12 -32.87 7.61 -30.85
CA VAL A 12 -32.75 8.30 -29.56
C VAL A 12 -32.69 7.31 -28.39
N PHE A 13 -33.46 6.22 -28.46
CA PHE A 13 -33.42 5.18 -27.43
C PHE A 13 -32.09 4.42 -27.42
N ALA A 14 -31.50 4.14 -28.59
CA ALA A 14 -30.18 3.52 -28.68
C ALA A 14 -29.05 4.41 -28.11
N VAL A 15 -29.13 5.73 -28.32
CA VAL A 15 -28.16 6.70 -27.75
C VAL A 15 -28.28 6.80 -26.23
N ALA A 16 -29.49 6.69 -25.67
CA ALA A 16 -29.69 6.73 -24.22
C ALA A 16 -29.09 5.52 -23.48
N ILE A 17 -29.07 4.34 -24.11
CA ILE A 17 -28.49 3.12 -23.53
C ILE A 17 -26.95 3.17 -23.54
N LEU A 18 -26.35 3.93 -24.47
CA LEU A 18 -24.89 4.12 -24.51
C LEU A 18 -24.38 5.05 -23.39
N GLN A 19 -25.24 5.89 -22.81
CA GLN A 19 -24.88 6.76 -21.69
C GLN A 19 -24.90 6.04 -20.33
N SER A 20 -25.57 4.88 -20.22
CA SER A 20 -25.62 4.09 -18.98
C SER A 20 -24.53 3.03 -18.88
N CYS A 21 -23.67 2.89 -19.91
CA CYS A 21 -22.65 1.85 -19.99
C CYS A 21 -21.22 2.36 -19.73
N TYR A 22 -21.10 3.60 -19.25
CA TYR A 22 -19.86 4.12 -18.67
C TYR A 22 -20.15 4.43 -17.20
N PRO A 23 -19.77 3.55 -16.24
CA PRO A 23 -19.75 3.96 -14.85
C PRO A 23 -18.87 5.22 -14.77
N GLY A 24 -19.36 6.25 -14.08
CA GLY A 24 -18.74 7.58 -14.07
C GLY A 24 -17.24 7.49 -13.87
N GLY A 25 -16.48 7.92 -14.89
CA GLY A 25 -15.03 8.10 -14.75
C GLY A 25 -14.73 9.23 -13.77
N ALA A 26 -13.53 9.19 -13.18
CA ALA A 26 -12.93 10.20 -12.31
C ALA A 26 -13.59 11.60 -12.41
N GLU A 27 -14.36 11.98 -11.38
CA GLU A 27 -15.04 13.28 -11.33
C GLU A 27 -14.07 14.39 -10.88
N TYR A 28 -12.97 14.04 -10.22
CA TYR A 28 -11.98 14.98 -9.71
C TYR A 28 -10.57 14.68 -10.21
N THR A 29 -9.73 15.70 -10.34
CA THR A 29 -8.30 15.55 -10.70
C THR A 29 -7.51 14.78 -9.64
N SER A 30 -8.04 14.66 -8.43
CA SER A 30 -7.56 13.74 -7.39
C SER A 30 -7.65 12.27 -7.79
N ASP A 31 -8.62 11.91 -8.63
CA ASP A 31 -8.94 10.51 -8.89
C ASP A 31 -7.99 9.90 -9.93
N LEU A 32 -7.20 10.73 -10.62
CA LEU A 32 -6.39 10.30 -11.77
C LEU A 32 -4.96 9.88 -11.42
N ASP A 33 -4.39 10.28 -10.28
CA ASP A 33 -2.97 10.02 -9.95
C ASP A 33 -2.66 9.81 -8.45
N ILE A 34 -3.67 9.70 -7.57
CA ILE A 34 -3.41 9.54 -6.14
C ILE A 34 -2.97 8.12 -5.82
N ALA A 35 -3.73 7.09 -6.20
CA ALA A 35 -3.57 5.74 -5.69
C ALA A 35 -3.06 4.76 -6.76
N VAL A 36 -1.84 4.27 -6.58
CA VAL A 36 -1.25 3.23 -7.43
C VAL A 36 -0.91 2.03 -6.57
N SER A 37 -1.25 0.83 -7.01
CA SER A 37 -0.86 -0.40 -6.33
C SER A 37 -0.23 -1.41 -7.27
N GLN A 38 0.52 -2.33 -6.68
CA GLN A 38 1.21 -3.39 -7.39
C GLN A 38 1.37 -4.62 -6.51
N PHE A 39 1.53 -5.77 -7.15
CA PHE A 39 1.64 -7.07 -6.51
C PHE A 39 2.41 -8.06 -7.38
N SER A 40 2.90 -9.13 -6.77
CA SER A 40 3.66 -10.18 -7.46
C SER A 40 2.78 -11.15 -8.25
N SER A 41 1.72 -11.68 -7.62
CA SER A 41 0.78 -12.62 -8.25
C SER A 41 -0.58 -12.61 -7.55
N LYS A 42 -1.64 -13.00 -8.29
CA LYS A 42 -2.99 -13.13 -7.74
C LYS A 42 -3.07 -14.27 -6.72
N GLU A 43 -2.29 -15.33 -6.93
CA GLU A 43 -2.21 -16.49 -6.04
C GLU A 43 -1.70 -16.07 -4.66
N ASP A 44 -0.70 -15.20 -4.60
CA ASP A 44 -0.18 -14.63 -3.35
C ASP A 44 -1.24 -13.80 -2.62
N LEU A 45 -1.94 -12.91 -3.33
CA LEU A 45 -3.01 -12.11 -2.70
C LEU A 45 -4.13 -12.99 -2.12
N ASN A 46 -4.37 -14.15 -2.72
CA ASN A 46 -5.37 -15.10 -2.25
C ASN A 46 -4.91 -15.90 -1.02
N SER A 47 -3.60 -16.11 -0.84
CA SER A 47 -3.06 -16.89 0.28
C SER A 47 -2.92 -16.08 1.58
N TYR A 48 -2.91 -14.75 1.50
CA TYR A 48 -2.81 -13.91 2.68
C TYR A 48 -4.13 -13.85 3.47
N GLU A 49 -4.09 -14.32 4.72
CA GLU A 49 -5.23 -14.33 5.65
C GLU A 49 -4.99 -13.53 6.93
N THR A 50 -3.72 -13.41 7.35
CA THR A 50 -3.35 -12.77 8.62
C THR A 50 -2.32 -11.67 8.40
N TYR A 51 -2.37 -10.65 9.24
CA TYR A 51 -1.42 -9.55 9.19
C TYR A 51 -0.96 -9.12 10.58
N TYR A 52 0.25 -8.59 10.65
CA TYR A 52 0.74 -7.72 11.71
C TYR A 52 0.91 -6.32 11.14
N LEU A 53 0.38 -5.31 11.84
CA LEU A 53 0.52 -3.90 11.46
C LEU A 53 1.42 -3.19 12.46
N VAL A 54 2.37 -2.41 11.97
CA VAL A 54 3.18 -1.51 12.81
C VAL A 54 2.30 -0.35 13.28
N GLU A 55 2.11 -0.23 14.60
CA GLU A 55 1.15 0.72 15.17
C GLU A 55 1.78 1.95 15.85
N ASP A 56 3.07 1.91 16.17
CA ASP A 56 3.71 2.97 16.97
C ASP A 56 3.82 4.30 16.20
N SER A 57 4.28 4.24 14.95
CA SER A 57 4.41 5.39 14.06
C SER A 57 4.57 4.95 12.61
N MET A 58 4.32 5.89 11.68
CA MET A 58 4.65 5.69 10.28
C MET A 58 6.14 5.95 10.08
N ALA A 59 6.82 5.11 9.29
CA ALA A 59 8.21 5.35 8.97
C ALA A 59 8.37 6.63 8.14
N ILE A 60 9.39 7.43 8.43
CA ILE A 60 9.72 8.62 7.64
C ILE A 60 10.93 8.29 6.79
N VAL A 61 10.78 8.46 5.48
CA VAL A 61 11.86 8.16 4.54
C VAL A 61 12.36 9.43 3.89
N GLY A 62 13.63 9.76 4.20
CA GLY A 62 14.28 11.00 3.81
C GLY A 62 14.99 11.69 4.97
N ILE A 63 15.80 12.70 4.65
CA ILE A 63 16.42 13.60 5.65
C ILE A 63 15.63 14.92 5.61
N GLY A 64 14.83 15.17 6.65
CA GLY A 64 13.97 16.34 6.78
C GLY A 64 12.60 15.95 7.34
N THR A 65 12.02 16.83 8.18
CA THR A 65 10.70 16.64 8.80
C THR A 65 9.66 17.60 8.24
N ASP A 66 9.98 18.34 7.18
CA ASP A 66 9.04 19.24 6.55
C ASP A 66 8.03 18.40 5.76
N ASN A 67 6.73 18.69 5.93
CA ASN A 67 5.60 17.97 5.30
C ASN A 67 5.42 16.50 5.70
N VAL A 68 5.67 16.15 6.97
CA VAL A 68 5.22 14.87 7.55
C VAL A 68 4.00 15.07 8.45
N LEU A 69 3.18 14.03 8.59
CA LEU A 69 2.08 14.01 9.56
C LEU A 69 2.61 14.10 11.00
N SER A 70 1.92 14.85 11.85
CA SER A 70 2.14 14.78 13.29
C SER A 70 1.79 13.39 13.86
N ASP A 71 2.33 13.04 15.03
CA ASP A 71 2.07 11.75 15.66
C ASP A 71 0.56 11.45 15.80
N ALA A 72 -0.23 12.46 16.19
CA ALA A 72 -1.68 12.31 16.32
C ALA A 72 -2.36 12.00 14.98
N GLU A 73 -1.90 12.62 13.88
CA GLU A 73 -2.41 12.39 12.53
C GLU A 73 -1.98 11.02 12.00
N GLN A 74 -0.73 10.62 12.21
CA GLN A 74 -0.23 9.28 11.87
C GLN A 74 -1.09 8.21 12.55
N GLN A 75 -1.40 8.39 13.83
CA GLN A 75 -2.25 7.48 14.59
C GLN A 75 -3.69 7.40 14.06
N VAL A 76 -4.23 8.49 13.50
CA VAL A 76 -5.53 8.44 12.82
C VAL A 76 -5.45 7.58 11.56
N VAL A 77 -4.40 7.76 10.74
CA VAL A 77 -4.18 7.00 9.50
C VAL A 77 -3.94 5.51 9.78
N ILE A 78 -3.08 5.18 10.75
CA ILE A 78 -2.78 3.80 11.15
C ILE A 78 -4.05 3.09 11.60
N ARG A 79 -4.83 3.69 12.50
CA ARG A 79 -6.10 3.08 12.97
C ARG A 79 -7.12 2.91 11.86
N ARG A 80 -7.21 3.87 10.93
CA ARG A 80 -8.09 3.73 9.76
C ARG A 80 -7.63 2.56 8.89
N THR A 81 -6.33 2.45 8.63
CA THR A 81 -5.74 1.36 7.86
C THR A 81 -6.04 0.00 8.52
N ASP A 82 -5.82 -0.13 9.82
CA ASP A 82 -6.12 -1.34 10.60
C ASP A 82 -7.59 -1.76 10.46
N SER A 83 -8.50 -0.78 10.53
CA SER A 83 -9.93 -1.03 10.35
C SER A 83 -10.27 -1.50 8.93
N LEU A 84 -9.63 -0.94 7.90
CA LEU A 84 -9.89 -1.31 6.51
C LEU A 84 -9.27 -2.67 6.16
N LEU A 85 -8.11 -3.03 6.73
CA LEU A 85 -7.52 -4.37 6.58
C LEU A 85 -8.50 -5.46 7.04
N GLN A 86 -9.18 -5.23 8.16
CA GLN A 86 -10.17 -6.17 8.71
C GLN A 86 -11.49 -6.11 7.93
N ASN A 87 -12.06 -4.92 7.76
CA ASN A 87 -13.44 -4.77 7.27
C ASN A 87 -13.54 -4.85 5.74
N GLN A 88 -12.52 -4.41 5.01
CA GLN A 88 -12.53 -4.35 3.54
C GLN A 88 -11.74 -5.52 2.94
N LEU A 89 -10.56 -5.85 3.48
CA LEU A 89 -9.75 -6.96 2.97
C LEU A 89 -10.06 -8.31 3.63
N GLY A 90 -10.75 -8.32 4.77
CA GLY A 90 -11.10 -9.55 5.49
C GLY A 90 -9.89 -10.23 6.16
N LEU A 91 -8.79 -9.50 6.36
CA LEU A 91 -7.59 -10.04 6.99
C LEU A 91 -7.74 -10.05 8.51
N THR A 92 -7.17 -11.06 9.16
CA THR A 92 -7.21 -11.20 10.62
C THR A 92 -5.92 -10.65 11.25
N LYS A 93 -6.07 -9.74 12.20
CA LYS A 93 -4.94 -9.14 12.90
C LYS A 93 -4.28 -10.15 13.85
N VAL A 94 -2.96 -10.19 13.84
CA VAL A 94 -2.11 -10.88 14.81
C VAL A 94 -1.32 -9.80 15.56
N THR A 95 -1.42 -9.79 16.89
CA THR A 95 -0.76 -8.76 17.73
C THR A 95 0.58 -9.20 18.30
N ASP A 96 0.84 -10.51 18.33
CA ASP A 96 2.08 -11.10 18.85
C ASP A 96 2.50 -12.29 17.97
N PRO A 97 2.96 -12.03 16.73
CA PRO A 97 3.37 -13.08 15.82
C PRO A 97 4.73 -13.69 16.23
N THR A 98 4.80 -15.02 16.25
CA THR A 98 5.98 -15.79 16.66
C THR A 98 6.38 -16.79 15.58
N GLN A 99 7.55 -17.43 15.68
CA GLN A 99 7.92 -18.51 14.76
C GLN A 99 6.88 -19.65 14.69
N GLU A 100 6.24 -19.96 15.83
CA GLU A 100 5.24 -21.03 15.91
C GLU A 100 3.85 -20.56 15.46
N ASN A 101 3.62 -19.25 15.42
CA ASN A 101 2.39 -18.62 14.96
C ASN A 101 2.72 -17.40 14.07
N PRO A 102 3.22 -17.64 12.84
CA PRO A 102 3.59 -16.55 11.96
C PRO A 102 2.35 -15.83 11.43
N THR A 103 2.49 -14.54 11.20
CA THR A 103 1.57 -13.81 10.34
C THR A 103 1.96 -14.03 8.88
N HIS A 104 0.99 -13.97 7.96
CA HIS A 104 1.28 -14.02 6.52
C HIS A 104 1.92 -12.71 6.05
N LEU A 105 1.40 -11.58 6.54
CA LEU A 105 1.84 -10.25 6.15
C LEU A 105 2.40 -9.47 7.32
N PHE A 106 3.50 -8.76 7.07
CA PHE A 106 3.96 -7.65 7.89
C PHE A 106 3.67 -6.35 7.13
N ILE A 107 2.90 -5.45 7.75
CA ILE A 107 2.38 -4.24 7.11
C ILE A 107 2.95 -3.01 7.80
N GLN A 108 3.42 -2.07 6.98
CA GLN A 108 3.95 -0.79 7.42
C GLN A 108 3.50 0.33 6.49
N LEU A 109 3.26 1.49 7.09
CA LEU A 109 3.05 2.72 6.36
C LEU A 109 4.29 3.61 6.45
N SER A 110 4.64 4.22 5.33
CA SER A 110 5.81 5.10 5.22
C SER A 110 5.43 6.45 4.59
N GLN A 111 6.07 7.53 5.02
CA GLN A 111 5.91 8.88 4.50
C GLN A 111 7.20 9.30 3.79
N ILE A 112 7.12 9.69 2.52
CA ILE A 112 8.26 10.15 1.74
C ILE A 112 8.43 11.67 1.93
N ALA A 113 9.40 12.06 2.74
CA ALA A 113 9.63 13.46 3.15
C ALA A 113 10.53 14.26 2.18
N ILE A 114 11.15 13.60 1.19
CA ILE A 114 12.02 14.25 0.20
C ILE A 114 11.68 13.75 -1.21
N GLN A 115 11.88 14.61 -2.22
CA GLN A 115 11.89 14.18 -3.62
C GLN A 115 13.20 13.39 -3.85
N ALA A 116 13.13 12.06 -3.77
CA ALA A 116 14.31 11.20 -3.87
C ALA A 116 14.18 10.16 -4.97
N THR A 117 15.23 10.06 -5.77
CA THR A 117 15.57 8.87 -6.56
C THR A 117 16.50 8.00 -5.70
N GLY A 118 16.10 6.78 -5.35
CA GLY A 118 16.92 5.88 -4.52
C GLY A 118 16.68 6.06 -3.03
N VAL A 119 15.45 5.72 -2.59
CA VAL A 119 15.00 5.92 -1.22
C VAL A 119 15.53 4.85 -0.27
N SER A 120 16.04 5.34 0.86
CA SER A 120 16.65 4.66 2.00
C SER A 120 15.68 3.98 2.98
N TRP A 121 15.08 2.81 2.74
CA TRP A 121 14.01 2.26 3.62
C TRP A 121 14.59 1.42 4.78
N GLN A 122 14.20 1.75 6.01
CA GLN A 122 14.53 0.95 7.19
C GLN A 122 13.25 0.30 7.73
N PRO A 123 13.14 -1.05 7.75
CA PRO A 123 12.03 -1.71 8.41
C PRO A 123 12.08 -1.43 9.93
N PRO A 124 10.94 -1.17 10.58
CA PRO A 124 10.81 -1.10 12.00
C PRO A 124 11.05 -2.49 12.61
N TYR A 125 11.43 -2.46 13.89
CA TYR A 125 11.71 -3.63 14.69
C TYR A 125 10.53 -4.59 14.72
N TRP A 126 10.77 -5.86 14.38
CA TRP A 126 9.84 -6.95 14.68
C TRP A 126 10.38 -7.72 15.91
N PRO A 127 10.00 -7.32 17.13
CA PRO A 127 10.44 -8.02 18.34
C PRO A 127 9.94 -9.47 18.33
N GLY A 128 10.86 -10.41 18.59
CA GLY A 128 10.49 -11.77 19.01
C GLY A 128 10.30 -12.84 17.92
N TYR A 129 10.55 -12.55 16.63
CA TYR A 129 10.51 -13.58 15.58
C TYR A 129 11.92 -14.07 15.22
N PRO A 130 12.41 -15.21 15.74
CA PRO A 130 13.73 -15.71 15.37
C PRO A 130 13.82 -15.98 13.86
N GLY A 131 14.94 -15.61 13.22
CA GLY A 131 15.09 -15.64 11.75
C GLY A 131 14.50 -14.43 11.01
N TYR A 132 13.70 -13.60 11.67
CA TYR A 132 13.43 -12.22 11.25
C TYR A 132 14.37 -11.33 12.06
N PRO A 133 15.26 -10.55 11.44
CA PRO A 133 16.17 -9.71 12.20
C PRO A 133 15.33 -8.67 12.94
N GLY A 134 15.23 -8.86 14.25
CA GLY A 134 14.82 -7.80 15.12
C GLY A 134 15.84 -6.66 14.99
N TRP A 135 15.50 -5.63 14.21
CA TRP A 135 16.06 -4.27 14.25
C TRP A 135 15.87 -3.56 15.62
N GLY A 136 16.39 -4.16 16.68
CA GLY A 136 16.40 -3.62 18.03
C GLY A 136 17.78 -3.04 18.28
N TYR A 137 17.87 -1.73 18.37
CA TYR A 137 19.08 -0.97 18.64
C TYR A 137 19.89 -1.54 19.83
N PRO A 138 21.21 -1.69 19.71
CA PRO A 138 22.08 -1.37 20.83
C PRO A 138 23.24 -0.49 20.36
N GLY A 139 23.07 0.82 20.48
CA GLY A 139 24.14 1.80 20.68
C GLY A 139 25.27 1.91 19.65
N TYR A 140 25.47 3.14 19.16
CA TYR A 140 26.77 3.65 18.69
C TYR A 140 27.15 3.26 17.22
N PRO A 141 28.13 3.94 16.58
CA PRO A 141 27.96 4.68 15.34
C PRO A 141 28.82 4.07 14.20
N GLY A 142 28.28 4.07 13.00
CA GLY A 142 29.08 3.72 11.82
C GLY A 142 28.60 2.44 11.16
N TYR A 143 27.65 2.64 10.27
CA TYR A 143 27.55 2.03 8.95
C TYR A 143 28.14 0.61 8.80
N PRO A 144 27.26 -0.39 8.76
CA PRO A 144 27.42 -1.46 7.77
C PRO A 144 26.09 -1.77 7.04
N GLY A 145 26.17 -1.80 5.70
CA GLY A 145 25.35 -2.64 4.81
C GLY A 145 23.83 -2.42 4.82
N TYR A 146 23.32 -1.76 3.78
CA TYR A 146 21.89 -1.55 3.54
C TYR A 146 21.23 -2.83 2.99
N PRO A 147 20.08 -3.29 3.51
CA PRO A 147 19.32 -4.37 2.89
C PRO A 147 18.82 -3.93 1.51
N GLY A 148 19.12 -4.73 0.48
CA GLY A 148 18.58 -4.54 -0.86
C GLY A 148 17.13 -5.03 -0.91
N TYR A 149 16.34 -4.55 -1.88
CA TYR A 149 15.12 -5.25 -2.26
C TYR A 149 15.49 -6.37 -3.22
N GLY A 150 15.69 -7.58 -2.71
CA GLY A 150 15.89 -8.77 -3.53
C GLY A 150 14.56 -9.30 -4.00
N GLY A 151 14.14 -8.94 -5.21
CA GLY A 151 12.94 -9.46 -5.84
C GLY A 151 11.81 -8.44 -5.93
N GLY A 152 11.67 -7.83 -7.11
CA GLY A 152 10.52 -7.00 -7.47
C GLY A 152 10.75 -5.49 -7.36
N TYR A 153 11.17 -4.91 -8.50
CA TYR A 153 10.90 -3.54 -8.94
C TYR A 153 11.32 -2.38 -8.00
N SER A 154 12.61 -2.06 -7.96
CA SER A 154 13.09 -0.76 -7.45
C SER A 154 13.23 0.26 -8.59
N TYR A 155 12.11 0.77 -9.12
CA TYR A 155 12.10 2.00 -9.93
C TYR A 155 10.85 2.83 -9.63
N TYR A 156 10.91 3.65 -8.58
CA TYR A 156 9.91 4.68 -8.33
C TYR A 156 10.60 6.04 -8.18
N SER A 157 10.13 7.01 -8.97
CA SER A 157 10.31 8.42 -8.67
C SER A 157 9.16 8.83 -7.75
N TYR A 158 9.38 8.78 -6.43
CA TYR A 158 8.40 9.28 -5.48
C TYR A 158 8.52 10.80 -5.35
N SER A 159 7.39 11.50 -5.45
CA SER A 159 7.30 12.90 -5.08
C SER A 159 7.36 13.08 -3.56
N ASN A 160 7.74 14.26 -3.11
CA ASN A 160 7.56 14.64 -1.70
C ASN A 160 6.06 14.53 -1.33
N GLY A 161 5.80 14.01 -0.14
CA GLY A 161 4.48 13.90 0.44
C GLY A 161 3.71 12.65 0.04
N THR A 162 4.41 11.64 -0.48
CA THR A 162 3.84 10.34 -0.83
C THR A 162 3.72 9.45 0.40
N ILE A 163 2.59 8.75 0.52
CA ILE A 163 2.42 7.66 1.50
C ILE A 163 2.61 6.32 0.79
N LEU A 164 3.40 5.43 1.38
CA LEU A 164 3.52 4.04 0.93
C LEU A 164 2.90 3.12 1.97
N ILE A 165 2.33 2.01 1.50
CA ILE A 165 1.80 0.92 2.31
C ILE A 165 2.44 -0.35 1.77
N ASP A 166 3.33 -0.93 2.56
CA ASP A 166 4.11 -2.09 2.16
C ASP A 166 3.54 -3.34 2.83
N PHE A 167 3.15 -4.33 2.04
CA PHE A 167 2.78 -5.66 2.52
C PHE A 167 3.96 -6.59 2.26
N VAL A 168 4.74 -6.87 3.29
CA VAL A 168 5.88 -7.79 3.22
C VAL A 168 5.36 -9.22 3.38
N ASP A 169 5.69 -10.08 2.43
CA ASP A 169 5.42 -11.52 2.51
C ASP A 169 6.44 -12.16 3.45
N VAL A 170 5.98 -12.55 4.63
CA VAL A 170 6.84 -13.07 5.69
C VAL A 170 7.51 -14.38 5.27
N SER A 171 6.73 -15.29 4.68
CA SER A 171 7.18 -16.63 4.33
C SER A 171 8.26 -16.60 3.25
N LYS A 172 8.04 -15.80 2.20
CA LYS A 172 9.01 -15.64 1.11
C LYS A 172 10.22 -14.84 1.54
N THR A 173 10.04 -13.83 2.40
CA THR A 173 11.16 -13.08 2.97
C THR A 173 12.07 -14.00 3.79
N ILE A 174 11.53 -14.87 4.63
CA ILE A 174 12.34 -15.84 5.39
C ILE A 174 13.08 -16.77 4.43
N ALA A 175 12.36 -17.35 3.45
CA ALA A 175 12.95 -18.28 2.50
C ALA A 175 14.05 -17.63 1.63
N GLU A 176 13.85 -16.39 1.18
CA GLU A 176 14.83 -15.66 0.38
C GLU A 176 16.12 -15.39 1.17
N ASN A 177 16.04 -15.21 2.48
CA ASN A 177 17.18 -14.82 3.31
C ASN A 177 17.84 -15.97 4.07
N GLU A 178 17.37 -17.20 3.90
CA GLU A 178 17.94 -18.36 4.58
C GLU A 178 19.41 -18.53 4.20
N GLY A 179 20.30 -18.41 5.20
CA GLY A 179 21.75 -18.57 5.02
C GLY A 179 22.45 -17.40 4.30
N LYS A 180 21.78 -16.25 4.12
CA LYS A 180 22.38 -15.05 3.52
C LYS A 180 22.85 -14.05 4.58
N GLU A 181 23.97 -13.39 4.31
CA GLU A 181 24.47 -12.26 5.12
C GLU A 181 23.76 -10.95 4.75
N ASP A 182 23.40 -10.79 3.47
CA ASP A 182 22.60 -9.66 2.97
C ASP A 182 21.11 -10.00 2.97
N TYR A 183 20.31 -9.12 3.57
CA TYR A 183 18.87 -9.34 3.76
C TYR A 183 18.04 -8.61 2.69
N ASN A 184 17.01 -9.29 2.20
CA ASN A 184 16.13 -8.85 1.12
C ASN A 184 14.65 -9.03 1.51
N LEU A 185 13.87 -7.95 1.49
CA LEU A 185 12.42 -8.08 1.71
C LEU A 185 11.69 -8.46 0.44
N ILE A 186 10.76 -9.41 0.56
CA ILE A 186 9.83 -9.76 -0.51
C ILE A 186 8.53 -9.02 -0.29
N LEU A 187 8.19 -8.10 -1.19
CA LEU A 187 6.90 -7.43 -1.21
C LEU A 187 5.85 -8.36 -1.84
N GLY A 188 4.79 -8.67 -1.08
CA GLY A 188 3.60 -9.34 -1.61
C GLY A 188 2.66 -8.36 -2.31
N TRP A 189 2.54 -7.15 -1.76
CA TRP A 189 1.78 -6.04 -2.35
C TRP A 189 2.36 -4.70 -1.88
N GLN A 190 2.23 -3.66 -2.69
CA GLN A 190 2.56 -2.30 -2.31
C GLN A 190 1.52 -1.34 -2.87
N GLY A 191 1.10 -0.39 -2.04
CA GLY A 191 0.26 0.73 -2.44
C GLY A 191 0.98 2.04 -2.22
N GLY A 192 0.78 3.00 -3.11
CA GLY A 192 1.34 4.34 -3.04
C GLY A 192 0.27 5.39 -3.24
N LEU A 193 0.27 6.40 -2.36
CA LEU A 193 -0.55 7.60 -2.43
C LEU A 193 0.32 8.81 -2.75
N ASN A 194 0.32 9.26 -4.00
CA ASN A 194 1.29 10.25 -4.47
C ASN A 194 0.97 11.67 -3.99
N SER A 195 1.95 12.36 -3.41
CA SER A 195 1.90 13.79 -3.03
C SER A 195 0.73 14.24 -2.14
N VAL A 196 0.10 13.32 -1.41
CA VAL A 196 -1.06 13.60 -0.55
C VAL A 196 -0.75 14.52 0.64
N LEU A 197 0.49 14.54 1.15
CA LEU A 197 0.88 15.43 2.26
C LEU A 197 1.07 16.89 1.84
N SER A 198 1.17 17.18 0.55
CA SER A 198 1.31 18.56 0.06
C SER A 198 -0.04 19.30 -0.05
N ARG A 199 -1.14 18.65 0.31
CA ARG A 199 -2.52 19.12 0.10
C ARG A 199 -3.20 19.47 1.43
N ALA A 200 -4.15 20.39 1.37
CA ALA A 200 -5.06 20.64 2.49
C ALA A 200 -5.86 19.37 2.82
N ASN A 201 -6.12 19.12 4.11
CA ASN A 201 -6.83 17.92 4.61
C ASN A 201 -6.12 16.59 4.28
N SER A 202 -4.79 16.58 4.34
CA SER A 202 -3.95 15.40 4.03
C SER A 202 -4.44 14.11 4.68
N VAL A 203 -4.84 14.11 5.95
CA VAL A 203 -5.34 12.91 6.66
C VAL A 203 -6.59 12.32 6.00
N GLN A 204 -7.56 13.15 5.61
CA GLN A 204 -8.78 12.67 4.96
C GLN A 204 -8.45 12.10 3.57
N LEU A 205 -7.64 12.81 2.78
CA LEU A 205 -7.21 12.37 1.46
C LEU A 205 -6.42 11.05 1.52
N ILE A 206 -5.60 10.88 2.55
CA ILE A 206 -4.90 9.61 2.80
C ILE A 206 -5.91 8.51 3.06
N ASN A 207 -6.83 8.70 3.99
CA ASN A 207 -7.81 7.66 4.34
C ASN A 207 -8.66 7.24 3.13
N GLU A 208 -9.16 8.19 2.35
CA GLU A 208 -9.89 7.92 1.09
C GLU A 208 -9.00 7.19 0.07
N GLY A 209 -7.73 7.61 -0.04
CA GLY A 209 -6.75 6.93 -0.91
C GLY A 209 -6.49 5.48 -0.49
N ILE A 210 -6.41 5.19 0.81
CA ILE A 210 -6.21 3.82 1.32
C ILE A 210 -7.42 2.94 0.97
N GLU A 211 -8.64 3.48 1.07
CA GLU A 211 -9.85 2.77 0.64
C GLU A 211 -9.79 2.40 -0.84
N VAL A 212 -9.36 3.33 -1.70
CA VAL A 212 -9.15 3.08 -3.14
C VAL A 212 -8.08 2.02 -3.37
N LEU A 213 -6.93 2.10 -2.69
CA LEU A 213 -5.87 1.08 -2.79
C LEU A 213 -6.37 -0.32 -2.40
N PHE A 214 -7.21 -0.41 -1.38
CA PHE A 214 -7.76 -1.68 -0.92
C PHE A 214 -8.89 -2.20 -1.82
N ASP A 215 -9.61 -1.32 -2.52
CA ASP A 215 -10.49 -1.74 -3.60
C ASP A 215 -9.71 -2.29 -4.80
N GLN A 216 -8.58 -1.65 -5.17
CA GLN A 216 -7.66 -2.18 -6.18
C GLN A 216 -7.10 -3.55 -5.76
N TYR A 217 -6.71 -3.72 -4.49
CA TYR A 217 -6.28 -5.02 -3.95
C TYR A 217 -7.37 -6.09 -4.12
N LYS A 218 -8.63 -5.81 -3.78
CA LYS A 218 -9.74 -6.76 -3.95
C LYS A 218 -9.99 -7.10 -5.41
N ALA A 219 -9.96 -6.12 -6.30
CA ALA A 219 -10.14 -6.33 -7.74
C ALA A 219 -9.03 -7.26 -8.28
N ALA A 220 -7.78 -6.99 -7.91
CA ALA A 220 -6.64 -7.84 -8.24
C ALA A 220 -6.81 -9.27 -7.68
N LYS A 221 -7.23 -9.41 -6.42
CA LYS A 221 -7.50 -10.71 -5.78
C LYS A 221 -8.62 -11.49 -6.46
N ALA A 222 -9.67 -10.80 -6.92
CA ALA A 222 -10.76 -11.39 -7.71
C ALA A 222 -10.32 -11.77 -9.14
N GLY A 223 -9.24 -11.17 -9.65
CA GLY A 223 -8.80 -11.30 -11.04
C GLY A 223 -9.70 -10.54 -12.02
N THR A 224 -10.35 -9.49 -11.54
CA THR A 224 -11.03 -8.51 -12.39
C THR A 224 -10.01 -7.42 -12.67
N GLU A 225 -9.49 -7.36 -13.90
CA GLU A 225 -8.70 -6.20 -14.34
C GLU A 225 -9.58 -4.94 -14.31
N ASN A 226 -9.03 -3.82 -13.85
CA ASN A 226 -9.67 -2.51 -13.91
C ASN A 226 -9.64 -1.96 -15.34
#